data_AF-A0A835J8Z8-F1
#
_entry.id   AF-A0A835J8Z8-F1
#
_cell.length_a   1.000
_cell.length_b   1.000
_cell.length_c   1.000
_cell.angle_alpha   90.00
_cell.angle_beta   90.00
_cell.angle_gamma   90.00
#
_symmetry.space_group_name_H-M   'P 1'
#
loop_
_entity.id
_entity.type
_entity.pdbx_description
1 polymer ?
#
loop_
_entity_poly.entity_id
_entity_poly.type
_entity_poly.pdbx_seq_one_letter_code
_entity_poly.pdbx_strand_id
1 'polypeptide(L)'
;MVSRLTTTLSFLTYLFILFSLSSSSTTILPSNSDKVSLALYYESLCPYSANFIVNYLDKLFEDDELLSIVDLYLSPWGNAKIRGNDTFVCQHGPYECLLNTVEACAIHAWPKLEDHFPFVYCVERLVYERKYPEWESCFEELGLDPKTVSECYTGGYGDELELKYAAETNALQPPHKYVPWVVVDGQPLYEVCSLNCDHKKWALIGDFVILPPRLSVILHAILLFVMISTYGQLMDYEDFITYICKAYKGTATPEACSKPSGYSQRSKAKSIPPVCYRDTIISKLLEKIKSAISFWMQ
;
A
#
# COMPACT_ATOMS: atom_id res chain seq x y z
N MET A 1 -50.96 21.81 -33.60
CA MET A 1 -50.16 20.76 -32.90
C MET A 1 -48.73 20.61 -33.43
N VAL A 2 -48.42 20.96 -34.68
CA VAL A 2 -47.07 20.79 -35.26
C VAL A 2 -46.02 21.78 -34.72
N SER A 3 -46.37 23.02 -34.40
CA SER A 3 -45.37 24.03 -33.98
C SER A 3 -44.90 23.93 -32.52
N ARG A 4 -45.59 23.16 -31.67
CA ARG A 4 -45.16 22.92 -30.28
C ARG A 4 -44.17 21.76 -30.17
N LEU A 5 -44.14 20.87 -31.17
CA LEU A 5 -43.27 19.70 -31.19
C LEU A 5 -41.84 20.04 -31.69
N THR A 6 -41.73 21.03 -32.58
CA THR A 6 -40.44 21.49 -33.13
C THR A 6 -39.64 22.31 -32.11
N THR A 7 -40.30 23.11 -31.27
CA THR A 7 -39.63 23.86 -30.19
C THR A 7 -39.14 22.95 -29.07
N THR A 8 -39.89 21.90 -28.71
CA THR A 8 -39.45 20.94 -27.69
C THR A 8 -38.25 20.09 -28.14
N LEU A 9 -38.15 19.73 -29.42
CA LEU A 9 -36.99 19.00 -29.95
C LEU A 9 -35.72 19.87 -29.94
N SER A 10 -35.84 21.16 -30.26
CA SER A 10 -34.70 22.10 -30.28
C SER A 10 -34.11 22.37 -28.89
N PHE A 11 -34.95 22.43 -27.85
CA PHE A 11 -34.50 22.57 -26.46
C PHE A 11 -33.80 21.30 -25.93
N LEU A 12 -34.29 20.10 -26.29
CA LEU A 12 -33.67 18.84 -25.89
C LEU A 12 -32.30 18.63 -26.54
N THR A 13 -32.12 19.04 -27.80
CA THR A 13 -30.80 19.00 -28.46
C THR A 13 -29.80 19.99 -27.84
N TYR A 14 -30.25 21.17 -27.39
CA TYR A 14 -29.38 22.15 -26.75
C TYR A 14 -28.94 21.70 -25.34
N LEU A 15 -29.83 21.02 -24.61
CA LEU A 15 -29.52 20.46 -23.29
C LEU A 15 -28.50 19.31 -23.38
N PHE A 16 -28.58 18.47 -24.43
CA PHE A 16 -27.57 17.42 -24.68
C PHE A 16 -26.20 17.98 -25.09
N ILE A 17 -26.16 19.09 -25.84
CA ILE A 17 -24.89 19.75 -26.21
C ILE A 17 -24.23 20.43 -24.99
N LEU A 18 -25.02 21.01 -24.08
CA LEU A 18 -24.50 21.59 -22.83
C LEU A 18 -24.03 20.52 -21.83
N PHE A 19 -24.69 19.36 -21.76
CA PHE A 19 -24.27 18.27 -20.87
C PHE A 19 -23.01 17.52 -21.36
N SER A 20 -22.65 17.67 -22.64
CA SER A 20 -21.45 17.05 -23.22
C SER A 20 -20.16 17.87 -23.01
N LEU A 21 -20.26 19.10 -22.46
CA LEU A 21 -19.12 20.02 -22.33
C LEU A 21 -18.56 20.16 -20.90
N SER A 22 -18.98 19.34 -19.94
CA SER A 22 -18.53 19.45 -18.54
C SER A 22 -17.86 18.20 -17.99
N SER A 23 -17.38 17.29 -18.85
CA SER A 23 -16.37 16.32 -18.43
C SER A 23 -15.01 16.99 -18.48
N SER A 24 -14.70 17.80 -17.48
CA SER A 24 -13.30 18.13 -17.17
C SER A 24 -12.64 16.84 -16.68
N SER A 25 -12.22 16.01 -17.63
CA SER A 25 -11.17 15.04 -17.35
C SER A 25 -9.95 15.85 -16.96
N THR A 26 -9.60 15.83 -15.67
CA THR A 26 -8.27 16.20 -15.22
C THR A 26 -7.30 15.25 -15.90
N THR A 27 -6.81 15.65 -17.07
CA THR A 27 -5.57 15.11 -17.60
C THR A 27 -4.51 15.45 -16.56
N ILE A 28 -4.08 14.45 -15.80
CA ILE A 28 -2.81 14.51 -15.07
C ILE A 28 -1.78 14.77 -16.18
N LEU A 29 -1.33 16.02 -16.32
CA LEU A 29 -0.14 16.27 -17.12
C LEU A 29 0.95 15.38 -16.53
N PRO A 30 1.79 14.72 -17.34
CA PRO A 30 3.01 14.13 -16.81
C PRO A 30 3.69 15.25 -16.02
N SER A 31 3.94 15.01 -14.73
CA SER A 31 4.85 15.86 -13.99
C SER A 31 6.11 15.94 -14.84
N ASN A 32 6.53 17.14 -15.20
CA ASN A 32 7.72 17.42 -16.01
C ASN A 32 9.00 17.14 -15.20
N SER A 33 8.90 16.19 -14.28
CA SER A 33 9.90 15.76 -13.33
C SER A 33 10.38 14.40 -13.81
N ASP A 34 11.68 14.29 -14.04
CA ASP A 34 12.33 13.02 -14.35
C ASP A 34 12.34 12.03 -13.16
N LYS A 35 11.68 12.40 -12.05
CA LYS A 35 11.57 11.62 -10.82
C LYS A 35 10.61 10.44 -10.96
N VAL A 36 10.90 9.39 -10.21
CA VAL A 36 10.05 8.22 -10.04
C VAL A 36 8.99 8.52 -8.99
N SER A 37 7.71 8.31 -9.33
CA SER A 37 6.63 8.39 -8.34
C SER A 37 6.68 7.16 -7.43
N LEU A 38 6.76 7.39 -6.12
CA LEU A 38 6.71 6.35 -5.09
C LEU A 38 5.57 6.68 -4.12
N ALA A 39 4.54 5.84 -4.04
CA ALA A 39 3.47 6.01 -3.06
C ALA A 39 3.45 4.86 -2.06
N LEU A 40 3.32 5.18 -0.78
CA LEU A 40 3.12 4.24 0.30
C LEU A 40 1.73 4.47 0.91
N TYR A 41 0.87 3.46 0.83
CA TYR A 41 -0.39 3.39 1.56
C TYR A 41 -0.22 2.48 2.76
N TYR A 42 -0.48 3.01 3.95
CA TYR A 42 -0.15 2.36 5.21
C TYR A 42 -1.16 2.71 6.31
N GLU A 43 -1.02 2.07 7.46
CA GLU A 43 -1.78 2.35 8.66
C GLU A 43 -0.83 2.34 9.86
N SER A 44 -0.98 3.33 10.73
CA SER A 44 -0.03 3.69 11.78
C SER A 44 0.23 2.61 12.83
N LEU A 45 -0.71 1.70 13.09
CA LEU A 45 -0.52 0.61 14.06
C LEU A 45 -0.27 -0.76 13.42
N CYS A 46 -0.13 -0.84 12.11
CA CYS A 46 0.31 -2.07 11.48
C CYS A 46 1.81 -2.27 11.73
N PRO A 47 2.23 -3.35 12.41
CA PRO A 47 3.65 -3.58 12.71
C PRO A 47 4.53 -3.69 11.46
N TYR A 48 3.91 -4.00 10.31
CA TYR A 48 4.61 -4.18 9.04
C TYR A 48 4.71 -2.88 8.24
N SER A 49 3.75 -1.97 8.40
CA SER A 49 3.85 -0.59 7.93
C SER A 49 4.96 0.13 8.67
N ALA A 50 4.93 0.06 10.01
CA ALA A 50 5.97 0.60 10.88
C ALA A 50 7.36 0.07 10.50
N ASN A 51 7.49 -1.24 10.36
CA ASN A 51 8.74 -1.87 9.94
C ASN A 51 9.19 -1.41 8.54
N PHE A 52 8.27 -1.26 7.58
CA PHE A 52 8.61 -0.76 6.25
C PHE A 52 9.16 0.67 6.32
N ILE A 53 8.49 1.55 7.05
CA ILE A 53 8.89 2.95 7.20
C ILE A 53 10.27 3.04 7.88
N VAL A 54 10.42 2.35 9.01
CA VAL A 54 11.63 2.46 9.85
C VAL A 54 12.85 1.76 9.27
N ASN A 55 12.69 0.57 8.67
CA ASN A 55 13.85 -0.26 8.28
C ASN A 55 14.10 -0.33 6.76
N TYR A 56 13.20 0.21 5.93
CA TYR A 56 13.33 0.13 4.48
C TYR A 56 13.14 1.49 3.80
N LEU A 57 12.07 2.22 4.09
CA LEU A 57 11.82 3.52 3.50
C LEU A 57 12.86 4.55 3.96
N ASP A 58 13.27 4.52 5.23
CA ASP A 58 14.32 5.39 5.76
C ASP A 58 15.65 5.30 5.00
N LYS A 59 15.95 4.14 4.39
CA LYS A 59 17.12 3.96 3.51
C LYS A 59 17.10 4.88 2.28
N LEU A 60 15.94 5.37 1.87
CA LEU A 60 15.82 6.38 0.81
C LEU A 60 16.49 7.70 1.22
N PHE A 61 16.46 8.03 2.52
CA PHE A 61 16.99 9.27 3.08
C PHE A 61 18.49 9.16 3.45
N GLU A 62 19.08 7.96 3.35
CA GLU A 62 20.53 7.75 3.52
C GLU A 62 21.35 8.14 2.26
N ASP A 63 20.70 8.29 1.10
CA ASP A 63 21.33 8.62 -0.19
C ASP A 63 20.63 9.81 -0.86
N ASP A 64 21.27 11.00 -0.79
CA ASP A 64 20.75 12.24 -1.37
C ASP A 64 20.52 12.13 -2.89
N GLU A 65 21.34 11.37 -3.62
CA GLU A 65 21.16 11.17 -5.06
C GLU A 65 19.91 10.34 -5.33
N LEU A 66 19.68 9.29 -4.54
CA LEU A 66 18.48 8.46 -4.64
C LEU A 66 17.22 9.23 -4.23
N LEU A 67 17.24 9.96 -3.12
CA LEU A 67 16.13 10.80 -2.69
C LEU A 67 15.79 11.86 -3.76
N SER A 68 16.80 12.44 -4.42
CA SER A 68 16.60 13.46 -5.45
C SER A 68 15.82 12.96 -6.67
N ILE A 69 15.84 11.66 -6.96
CA ILE A 69 15.14 11.06 -8.10
C ILE A 69 13.78 10.47 -7.74
N VAL A 70 13.33 10.60 -6.48
CA VAL A 70 12.04 10.08 -6.00
C VAL A 70 11.09 11.22 -5.67
N ASP A 71 9.82 11.02 -6.02
CA ASP A 71 8.69 11.80 -5.55
C ASP A 71 7.84 10.90 -4.63
N LEU A 72 8.13 10.98 -3.32
CA LEU A 72 7.53 10.12 -2.29
C LEU A 72 6.21 10.72 -1.78
N TYR A 73 5.16 9.90 -1.83
CA TYR A 73 3.82 10.19 -1.34
C TYR A 73 3.44 9.21 -0.21
N LEU A 74 2.91 9.74 0.89
CA LEU A 74 2.49 8.99 2.08
C LEU A 74 0.97 9.10 2.26
N SER A 75 0.30 7.97 2.49
CA SER A 75 -1.14 7.87 2.68
C SER A 75 -1.47 7.07 3.95
N PRO A 76 -1.62 7.75 5.12
CA PRO A 76 -1.93 7.13 6.41
C PRO A 76 -3.43 6.82 6.53
N TRP A 77 -3.91 5.77 5.88
CA TRP A 77 -5.31 5.32 5.97
C TRP A 77 -5.42 3.80 5.99
N GLY A 78 -4.79 3.17 5.00
CA GLY A 78 -4.66 1.72 4.90
C GLY A 78 -6.00 0.99 4.87
N ASN A 79 -6.21 0.08 5.82
CA ASN A 79 -7.39 -0.77 5.86
C ASN A 79 -8.56 -0.17 6.66
N ALA A 80 -8.45 1.09 7.09
CA ALA A 80 -9.51 1.81 7.78
C ALA A 80 -10.80 1.89 6.95
N LYS A 81 -11.93 1.99 7.65
CA LYS A 81 -13.27 1.98 7.07
C LYS A 81 -14.11 3.11 7.63
N ILE A 82 -14.85 3.77 6.74
CA ILE A 82 -15.88 4.73 7.13
C ILE A 82 -17.17 3.98 7.47
N ARG A 83 -17.75 4.25 8.64
CA ARG A 83 -19.08 3.80 9.06
C ARG A 83 -20.08 4.96 8.97
N GLY A 84 -21.35 4.70 9.31
CA GLY A 84 -22.35 5.77 9.35
C GLY A 84 -21.92 6.93 10.27
N ASN A 85 -22.31 8.16 9.91
CA ASN A 85 -21.87 9.42 10.53
C ASN A 85 -20.35 9.65 10.44
N ASP A 86 -19.73 9.32 9.30
CA ASP A 86 -18.31 9.55 9.00
C ASP A 86 -17.35 9.03 10.08
N THR A 87 -17.78 8.02 10.85
CA THR A 87 -16.96 7.45 11.92
C THR A 87 -15.93 6.49 11.36
N PHE A 88 -14.65 6.72 11.64
CA PHE A 88 -13.57 5.85 11.20
C PHE A 88 -13.45 4.62 12.11
N VAL A 89 -13.26 3.47 11.49
CA VAL A 89 -12.99 2.20 12.15
C VAL A 89 -11.72 1.60 11.57
N CYS A 90 -10.72 1.52 12.44
CA CYS A 90 -9.36 1.08 12.16
C CYS A 90 -9.15 -0.36 12.64
N GLN A 91 -8.21 -1.10 12.04
CA GLN A 91 -8.04 -2.53 12.33
C GLN A 91 -7.45 -2.78 13.71
N HIS A 92 -6.55 -1.90 14.16
CA HIS A 92 -5.89 -2.00 15.46
C HIS A 92 -6.50 -1.05 16.51
N GLY A 93 -7.74 -0.61 16.30
CA GLY A 93 -8.53 0.14 17.28
C GLY A 93 -8.37 1.66 17.20
N PRO A 94 -8.86 2.41 18.20
CA PRO A 94 -8.98 3.87 18.12
C PRO A 94 -7.64 4.61 18.08
N TYR A 95 -6.56 4.04 18.64
CA TYR A 95 -5.23 4.65 18.55
C TYR A 95 -4.68 4.65 17.12
N GLU A 96 -5.00 3.65 16.29
CA GLU A 96 -4.65 3.69 14.85
C GLU A 96 -5.37 4.82 14.14
N CYS A 97 -6.67 5.00 14.40
CA CYS A 97 -7.42 6.11 13.79
C CYS A 97 -6.87 7.46 14.25
N LEU A 98 -6.50 7.59 15.52
CA LEU A 98 -5.86 8.80 16.04
C LEU A 98 -4.53 9.07 15.33
N LEU A 99 -3.65 8.07 15.27
CA LEU A 99 -2.31 8.25 14.72
C LEU A 99 -2.31 8.42 13.19
N ASN A 100 -3.21 7.76 12.47
CA ASN A 100 -3.48 8.05 11.05
C ASN A 100 -3.82 9.53 10.85
N THR A 101 -4.78 10.04 11.64
CA THR A 101 -5.18 11.46 11.60
C THR A 101 -4.03 12.41 11.97
N VAL A 102 -3.24 12.06 12.99
CA VAL A 102 -2.08 12.85 13.42
C VAL A 102 -1.04 12.94 12.31
N GLU A 103 -0.70 11.84 11.66
CA GLU A 103 0.26 11.80 10.55
C GLU A 103 -0.28 12.52 9.31
N ALA A 104 -1.57 12.36 8.99
CA ALA A 104 -2.26 13.14 7.96
C ALA A 104 -2.14 14.65 8.22
N CYS A 105 -2.35 15.07 9.47
CA CYS A 105 -2.20 16.46 9.89
C CYS A 105 -0.76 16.96 9.83
N ALA A 106 0.23 16.12 10.16
CA ALA A 106 1.65 16.45 10.04
C ALA A 106 2.06 16.66 8.57
N ILE A 107 1.66 15.75 7.67
CA ILE A 107 1.88 15.87 6.22
C ILE A 107 1.22 17.16 5.68
N HIS A 108 0.02 17.50 6.16
CA HIS A 108 -0.65 18.73 5.77
C HIS A 108 0.05 19.99 6.29
N ALA A 109 0.45 20.01 7.56
CA ALA A 109 1.10 21.16 8.19
C ALA A 109 2.50 21.42 7.62
N TRP A 110 3.20 20.36 7.21
CA TRP A 110 4.57 20.40 6.70
C TRP A 110 4.66 19.76 5.31
N PRO A 111 4.24 20.47 4.24
CA PRO A 111 4.04 19.87 2.93
C PRO A 111 5.32 19.43 2.20
N LYS A 112 6.51 19.81 2.68
CA LYS A 112 7.77 19.28 2.14
C LYS A 112 8.07 17.95 2.79
N LEU A 113 8.54 17.00 1.98
CA LEU A 113 8.86 15.64 2.42
C LEU A 113 9.86 15.64 3.57
N GLU A 114 10.90 16.46 3.46
CA GLU A 114 11.99 16.56 4.44
C GLU A 114 11.52 17.15 5.78
N ASP A 115 10.39 17.87 5.78
CA ASP A 115 9.83 18.51 6.97
C ASP A 115 8.86 17.56 7.72
N HIS A 116 8.00 16.80 7.01
CA HIS A 116 7.04 15.89 7.68
C HIS A 116 7.57 14.48 7.93
N PHE A 117 8.44 13.95 7.06
CA PHE A 117 8.89 12.56 7.19
C PHE A 117 9.57 12.25 8.53
N PRO A 118 10.43 13.12 9.10
CA PRO A 118 11.04 12.86 10.41
C PRO A 118 10.01 12.61 11.52
N PHE A 119 8.88 13.33 11.49
CA PHE A 119 7.81 13.14 12.45
C PHE A 119 7.07 11.81 12.23
N VAL A 120 6.71 11.48 10.99
CA VAL A 120 6.09 10.18 10.64
C VAL A 120 7.02 9.03 11.04
N TYR A 121 8.30 9.11 10.71
CA TYR A 121 9.31 8.11 11.10
C TYR A 121 9.39 7.95 12.62
N CYS A 122 9.39 9.04 13.38
CA CYS A 122 9.43 8.98 14.84
C CYS A 122 8.20 8.27 15.42
N VAL A 123 7.00 8.61 14.96
CA VAL A 123 5.76 7.94 15.39
C VAL A 123 5.81 6.46 15.07
N GLU A 124 6.16 6.10 13.84
CA GLU A 124 6.24 4.71 13.37
C GLU A 124 7.37 3.92 14.06
N ARG A 125 8.47 4.57 14.47
CA ARG A 125 9.50 3.97 15.33
C ARG A 125 8.93 3.60 16.70
N LEU A 126 8.14 4.47 17.32
CA LEU A 126 7.48 4.16 18.58
C LEU A 126 6.46 3.02 18.41
N VAL A 127 5.76 2.93 17.28
CA VAL A 127 4.89 1.79 16.96
C VAL A 127 5.70 0.51 16.86
N TYR A 128 6.79 0.52 16.09
CA TYR A 128 7.69 -0.61 15.93
C TYR A 128 8.26 -1.10 17.27
N GLU A 129 8.60 -0.17 18.16
CA GLU A 129 9.07 -0.45 19.54
C GLU A 129 7.96 -0.81 20.54
N ARG A 130 6.69 -0.77 20.13
CA ARG A 130 5.49 -0.97 20.97
C ARG A 130 5.32 0.08 22.09
N LYS A 131 5.74 1.30 21.82
CA LYS A 131 5.64 2.51 22.67
C LYS A 131 4.78 3.61 22.05
N TYR A 132 3.93 3.29 21.08
CA TYR A 132 3.06 4.26 20.39
C TYR A 132 2.20 5.16 21.30
N PRO A 133 1.84 4.82 22.56
CA PRO A 133 1.17 5.79 23.44
C PRO A 133 2.03 7.04 23.75
N GLU A 134 3.35 6.96 23.55
CA GLU A 134 4.31 8.04 23.78
C GLU A 134 4.49 8.94 22.55
N TRP A 135 3.70 8.79 21.47
CA TRP A 135 3.88 9.48 20.18
C TRP A 135 4.09 11.00 20.27
N GLU A 136 3.47 11.68 21.25
CA GLU A 136 3.65 13.13 21.45
C GLU A 136 5.10 13.51 21.77
N SER A 137 5.91 12.58 22.30
CA SER A 137 7.34 12.80 22.54
C SER A 137 8.11 13.13 21.27
N CYS A 138 7.59 12.77 20.09
CA CYS A 138 8.19 13.11 18.80
C CYS A 138 8.27 14.62 18.54
N PHE A 139 7.37 15.43 19.12
CA PHE A 139 7.48 16.88 19.02
C PHE A 139 8.71 17.40 19.77
N GLU A 140 8.94 16.92 21.00
CA GLU A 140 10.09 17.31 21.81
C GLU A 140 11.39 16.78 21.21
N GLU A 141 11.42 15.51 20.81
CA GLU A 141 12.59 14.85 20.20
C GLU A 141 13.09 15.58 18.95
N LEU A 142 12.16 16.08 18.13
CA LEU A 142 12.48 16.76 16.86
C LEU A 142 12.49 18.29 16.97
N GLY A 143 12.15 18.86 18.13
CA GLY A 143 12.06 20.31 18.32
C GLY A 143 10.95 20.97 17.48
N LEU A 144 9.85 20.26 17.24
CA LEU A 144 8.71 20.72 16.43
C LEU A 144 7.65 21.40 17.31
N ASP A 145 7.03 22.46 16.79
CA ASP A 145 5.87 23.09 17.45
C ASP A 145 4.61 22.22 17.23
N PRO A 146 4.02 21.64 18.29
CA PRO A 146 2.86 20.77 18.15
C PRO A 146 1.60 21.52 17.73
N LYS A 147 1.56 22.86 17.84
CA LYS A 147 0.32 23.63 17.74
C LYS A 147 -0.47 23.35 16.45
N THR A 148 0.19 23.39 15.30
CA THR A 148 -0.49 23.24 13.99
C THR A 148 -1.06 21.84 13.78
N VAL A 149 -0.31 20.81 14.17
CA VAL A 149 -0.75 19.41 14.10
C VAL A 149 -1.88 19.16 15.11
N SER A 150 -1.73 19.65 16.34
CA SER A 150 -2.72 19.50 17.41
C SER A 150 -4.04 20.19 17.09
N GLU A 151 -4.01 21.43 16.59
CA GLU A 151 -5.22 22.12 16.14
C GLU A 151 -5.91 21.37 14.98
N CYS A 152 -5.15 20.71 14.10
CA CYS A 152 -5.69 19.93 12.99
C CYS A 152 -6.44 18.67 13.46
N TYR A 153 -5.81 17.81 14.26
CA TYR A 153 -6.44 16.53 14.65
C TYR A 153 -7.50 16.69 15.75
N THR A 154 -7.48 17.79 16.52
CA THR A 154 -8.53 18.10 17.52
C THR A 154 -9.65 18.99 16.97
N GLY A 155 -9.38 19.76 15.91
CA GLY A 155 -10.31 20.73 15.34
C GLY A 155 -11.25 20.20 14.25
N GLY A 156 -11.20 18.89 13.96
CA GLY A 156 -12.02 18.23 12.94
C GLY A 156 -11.49 18.33 11.51
N TYR A 157 -10.48 19.17 11.25
CA TYR A 157 -9.85 19.23 9.93
C TYR A 157 -9.08 17.95 9.60
N GLY A 158 -8.55 17.26 10.62
CA GLY A 158 -8.00 15.92 10.47
C GLY A 158 -8.99 14.93 9.84
N ASP A 159 -10.27 14.98 10.21
CA ASP A 159 -11.29 14.11 9.63
C ASP A 159 -11.52 14.40 8.15
N GLU A 160 -11.44 15.67 7.73
CA GLU A 160 -11.51 16.04 6.31
C GLU A 160 -10.33 15.52 5.50
N LEU A 161 -9.13 15.45 6.11
CA LEU A 161 -7.94 14.85 5.48
C LEU A 161 -8.10 13.34 5.37
N GLU A 162 -8.52 12.67 6.44
CA GLU A 162 -8.78 11.23 6.45
C GLU A 162 -9.83 10.83 5.41
N LEU A 163 -10.89 11.61 5.23
CA LEU A 163 -11.88 11.37 4.16
C LEU A 163 -11.27 11.46 2.76
N LYS A 164 -10.28 12.33 2.54
CA LYS A 164 -9.54 12.40 1.27
C LYS A 164 -8.66 11.17 1.08
N TYR A 165 -7.87 10.81 2.10
CA TYR A 165 -7.04 9.60 2.10
C TYR A 165 -7.87 8.33 1.89
N ALA A 166 -9.06 8.26 2.48
CA ALA A 166 -10.02 7.19 2.25
C ALA A 166 -10.48 7.12 0.79
N ALA A 167 -10.81 8.27 0.19
CA ALA A 167 -11.29 8.34 -1.18
C ALA A 167 -10.23 7.88 -2.18
N GLU A 168 -8.99 8.36 -2.07
CA GLU A 168 -7.89 7.94 -2.94
C GLU A 168 -7.49 6.48 -2.74
N THR A 169 -7.46 6.00 -1.49
CA THR A 169 -7.06 4.63 -1.17
C THR A 169 -8.10 3.63 -1.69
N ASN A 170 -9.37 4.01 -1.69
CA ASN A 170 -10.45 3.23 -2.32
C ASN A 170 -10.45 3.31 -3.85
N ALA A 171 -9.87 4.35 -4.43
CA ALA A 171 -9.76 4.52 -5.88
C ALA A 171 -8.60 3.72 -6.50
N LEU A 172 -7.67 3.19 -5.69
CA LEU A 172 -6.53 2.39 -6.14
C LEU A 172 -6.94 1.30 -7.14
N GLN A 173 -6.19 1.22 -8.25
CA GLN A 173 -6.37 0.21 -9.28
C GLN A 173 -5.09 -0.62 -9.48
N PRO A 174 -5.15 -1.94 -9.22
CA PRO A 174 -6.25 -2.64 -8.56
C PRO A 174 -6.31 -2.28 -7.06
N PRO A 175 -7.43 -2.60 -6.39
CA PRO A 175 -7.57 -2.33 -4.96
C PRO A 175 -6.47 -3.00 -4.14
N HIS A 176 -5.92 -2.28 -3.17
CA HIS A 176 -4.97 -2.84 -2.21
C HIS A 176 -5.60 -4.00 -1.43
N LYS A 177 -4.80 -5.04 -1.17
CA LYS A 177 -5.23 -6.28 -0.46
C LYS A 177 -4.66 -6.39 0.95
N TYR A 178 -3.63 -5.60 1.23
CA TYR A 178 -2.89 -5.54 2.49
C TYR A 178 -2.18 -4.20 2.57
N VAL A 179 -1.65 -3.88 3.74
CA VAL A 179 -0.68 -2.80 3.95
C VAL A 179 0.59 -3.34 4.65
N PRO A 180 1.76 -2.71 4.46
CA PRO A 180 2.02 -1.57 3.58
C PRO A 180 1.81 -1.92 2.10
N TRP A 181 1.25 -0.97 1.34
CA TRP A 181 1.01 -1.11 -0.10
C TRP A 181 1.84 -0.08 -0.85
N VAL A 182 2.90 -0.56 -1.51
CA VAL A 182 3.89 0.27 -2.19
C VAL A 182 3.59 0.33 -3.68
N VAL A 183 3.60 1.52 -4.27
CA VAL A 183 3.35 1.75 -5.70
C VAL A 183 4.51 2.53 -6.28
N VAL A 184 5.15 2.00 -7.32
CA VAL A 184 6.26 2.63 -8.05
C VAL A 184 5.81 2.91 -9.47
N ASP A 185 5.80 4.18 -9.88
CA ASP A 185 5.40 4.61 -11.23
C ASP A 185 4.00 4.07 -11.64
N GLY A 186 3.07 4.10 -10.68
CA GLY A 186 1.71 3.58 -10.82
C GLY A 186 1.61 2.05 -10.81
N GLN A 187 2.72 1.33 -10.65
CA GLN A 187 2.75 -0.13 -10.54
C GLN A 187 2.88 -0.55 -9.08
N PRO A 188 1.84 -1.15 -8.47
CA PRO A 188 1.96 -1.74 -7.15
C PRO A 188 3.01 -2.86 -7.13
N LEU A 189 3.86 -2.82 -6.11
CA LEU A 189 4.80 -3.89 -5.82
C LEU A 189 4.03 -5.05 -5.18
N TYR A 190 3.64 -6.01 -6.01
CA TYR A 190 3.20 -7.31 -5.53
C TYR A 190 4.41 -8.16 -5.16
N GLU A 191 4.14 -9.27 -4.47
CA GLU A 191 4.96 -10.45 -4.69
C GLU A 191 5.00 -10.70 -6.20
N VAL A 192 6.11 -10.37 -6.84
CA VAL A 192 6.36 -10.92 -8.16
C VAL A 192 6.49 -12.41 -7.91
N CYS A 193 5.60 -13.21 -8.49
CA CYS A 193 5.87 -14.62 -8.67
C CYS A 193 7.02 -14.74 -9.70
N SER A 194 8.24 -14.41 -9.27
CA SER A 194 9.44 -14.41 -10.09
C SER A 194 10.00 -15.81 -10.11
N LEU A 195 9.25 -16.70 -10.79
CA LEU A 195 9.68 -17.79 -11.66
C LEU A 195 8.45 -18.66 -11.94
N ASN A 196 7.92 -18.53 -13.16
CA ASN A 196 7.09 -19.54 -13.85
C ASN A 196 5.54 -19.48 -13.74
N CYS A 197 4.92 -18.30 -13.84
CA CYS A 197 3.56 -18.19 -14.40
C CYS A 197 3.55 -18.20 -15.94
N ASP A 198 4.46 -18.97 -16.55
CA ASP A 198 4.36 -19.32 -17.96
C ASP A 198 3.46 -20.55 -18.07
N HIS A 199 2.20 -20.32 -18.44
CA HIS A 199 1.23 -21.39 -18.72
C HIS A 199 1.71 -22.37 -19.80
N LYS A 200 2.83 -22.11 -20.49
CA LYS A 200 3.42 -22.99 -21.50
C LYS A 200 4.44 -24.00 -20.97
N LYS A 201 4.91 -23.91 -19.71
CA LYS A 201 5.87 -24.90 -19.17
C LYS A 201 5.23 -26.12 -18.52
N TRP A 202 3.90 -26.14 -18.35
CA TRP A 202 3.16 -27.33 -17.90
C TRP A 202 3.00 -28.39 -18.98
N ALA A 203 3.22 -28.05 -20.26
CA ALA A 203 3.17 -29.01 -21.37
C ALA A 203 4.38 -29.97 -21.41
N LEU A 204 5.49 -29.65 -20.73
CA LEU A 204 6.71 -30.48 -20.73
C LEU A 204 6.94 -31.25 -19.41
N ILE A 205 6.11 -31.01 -18.39
CA ILE A 205 6.10 -31.82 -17.15
C ILE A 205 5.07 -32.97 -17.27
N GLY A 206 4.22 -32.94 -18.29
CA GLY A 206 3.25 -34.01 -18.59
C GLY A 206 3.88 -35.36 -18.97
N ASP A 207 5.15 -35.41 -19.34
CA ASP A 207 5.79 -36.62 -19.87
C ASP A 207 6.76 -37.31 -18.90
N PHE A 208 6.91 -36.87 -17.65
CA PHE A 208 7.84 -37.51 -16.70
C PHE A 208 7.30 -37.89 -15.32
N VAL A 209 5.98 -37.88 -15.12
CA VAL A 209 5.40 -38.37 -13.85
C VAL A 209 4.33 -39.42 -14.14
N ILE A 210 4.75 -40.56 -14.69
CA ILE A 210 4.05 -41.82 -14.46
C ILE A 210 4.42 -42.24 -13.02
N LEU A 211 3.72 -41.69 -12.03
CA LEU A 211 3.78 -42.23 -10.66
C LEU A 211 3.09 -43.61 -10.66
N PRO A 212 3.63 -44.59 -9.93
CA PRO A 212 3.06 -45.93 -9.88
C PRO A 212 1.62 -45.88 -9.35
N PRO A 213 0.68 -46.67 -9.91
CA PRO A 213 -0.76 -46.60 -9.65
C PRO A 213 -1.19 -47.01 -8.21
N ARG A 214 -0.23 -47.17 -7.29
CA ARG A 214 -0.45 -47.61 -5.91
C ARG A 214 -0.38 -46.49 -4.87
N LEU A 215 -0.06 -45.25 -5.25
CA LEU A 215 -0.20 -44.13 -4.32
C LEU A 215 -1.68 -43.74 -4.20
N SER A 216 -2.21 -43.82 -2.99
CA SER A 216 -3.56 -43.36 -2.63
C SER A 216 -3.86 -41.98 -3.23
N VAL A 217 -5.09 -41.76 -3.67
CA VAL A 217 -5.60 -40.44 -4.10
C VAL A 217 -5.29 -39.36 -3.07
N ILE A 218 -5.27 -39.73 -1.79
CA ILE A 218 -4.89 -38.85 -0.67
C ILE A 218 -3.41 -38.47 -0.74
N LEU A 219 -2.52 -39.40 -1.08
CA LEU A 219 -1.08 -39.12 -1.17
C LEU A 219 -0.75 -38.29 -2.43
N HIS A 220 -1.49 -38.47 -3.52
CA HIS A 220 -1.42 -37.59 -4.70
C HIS A 220 -1.95 -36.19 -4.39
N ALA A 221 -3.09 -36.08 -3.71
CA ALA A 221 -3.63 -34.81 -3.27
C ALA A 221 -2.67 -34.14 -2.29
N ILE A 222 -2.07 -34.86 -1.35
CA ILE A 222 -1.06 -34.35 -0.42
C ILE A 222 0.20 -33.92 -1.18
N LEU A 223 0.73 -34.70 -2.12
CA LEU A 223 1.91 -34.30 -2.90
C LEU A 223 1.62 -33.08 -3.77
N LEU A 224 0.44 -32.98 -4.39
CA LEU A 224 0.03 -31.80 -5.15
C LEU A 224 -0.22 -30.60 -4.24
N PHE A 225 -0.79 -30.81 -3.06
CA PHE A 225 -1.00 -29.78 -2.04
C PHE A 225 0.34 -29.32 -1.43
N VAL A 226 1.30 -30.23 -1.26
CA VAL A 226 2.68 -29.96 -0.84
C VAL A 226 3.44 -29.23 -1.95
N MET A 227 3.24 -29.59 -3.21
CA MET A 227 3.82 -28.88 -4.36
C MET A 227 3.20 -27.50 -4.55
N ILE A 228 1.90 -27.31 -4.29
CA ILE A 228 1.24 -26.00 -4.33
C ILE A 228 1.61 -25.15 -3.10
N SER A 229 1.77 -25.77 -1.91
CA SER A 229 2.12 -25.06 -0.67
C SER A 229 3.60 -24.71 -0.55
N THR A 230 4.45 -25.19 -1.47
CA THR A 230 5.90 -24.94 -1.46
C THR A 230 6.34 -23.81 -2.39
N TYR A 231 5.45 -23.09 -3.06
CA TYR A 231 5.77 -21.88 -3.85
C TYR A 231 5.04 -20.63 -3.33
N GLY A 232 5.75 -19.80 -2.58
CA GLY A 232 5.31 -18.50 -2.07
C GLY A 232 6.55 -17.64 -1.81
N GLN A 233 6.58 -16.41 -2.29
CA GLN A 233 7.78 -15.56 -2.29
C GLN A 233 7.70 -14.57 -1.13
N LEU A 234 8.85 -14.24 -0.53
CA LEU A 234 8.95 -13.16 0.44
C LEU A 234 8.82 -11.84 -0.32
N MET A 235 8.00 -10.90 0.15
CA MET A 235 8.14 -9.50 -0.25
C MET A 235 9.54 -9.05 0.18
N ASP A 236 10.47 -8.96 -0.76
CA ASP A 236 11.80 -8.45 -0.49
C ASP A 236 11.73 -6.92 -0.53
N TYR A 237 11.46 -6.31 0.61
CA TYR A 237 11.49 -4.85 0.72
C TYR A 237 12.89 -4.29 0.46
N GLU A 238 13.98 -5.08 0.39
CA GLU A 238 15.27 -4.57 -0.08
C GLU A 238 15.29 -4.35 -1.60
N ASP A 239 14.31 -4.90 -2.34
CA ASP A 239 14.17 -4.71 -3.79
C ASP A 239 13.45 -3.42 -4.19
N PHE A 240 12.76 -2.69 -3.29
CA PHE A 240 12.01 -1.49 -3.73
C PHE A 240 12.92 -0.41 -4.35
N ILE A 241 14.16 -0.26 -3.84
CA ILE A 241 15.20 0.57 -4.47
C ILE A 241 15.51 0.08 -5.89
N THR A 242 15.62 -1.24 -6.09
CA THR A 242 15.76 -1.83 -7.43
C THR A 242 14.59 -1.47 -8.35
N TYR A 243 13.35 -1.44 -7.84
CA TYR A 243 12.19 -0.98 -8.63
C TYR A 243 12.25 0.51 -8.95
N ILE A 244 12.65 1.36 -8.00
CA ILE A 244 12.89 2.79 -8.23
C ILE A 244 13.93 2.98 -9.35
N CYS A 245 15.09 2.33 -9.22
CA CYS A 245 16.18 2.41 -10.19
C CYS A 245 15.78 1.91 -11.58
N LYS A 246 14.92 0.87 -11.67
CA LYS A 246 14.38 0.39 -12.96
C LYS A 246 13.34 1.33 -13.57
N ALA A 247 12.57 2.02 -12.74
CA ALA A 247 11.55 2.97 -13.18
C ALA A 247 12.15 4.32 -13.59
N TYR A 248 13.30 4.69 -13.03
CA TYR A 248 13.96 5.96 -13.31
C TYR A 248 14.43 6.07 -14.76
N LYS A 249 14.07 7.18 -15.42
CA LYS A 249 14.35 7.45 -16.84
C LYS A 249 15.31 8.62 -17.05
N GLY A 250 15.78 9.25 -15.98
CA GLY A 250 16.74 10.34 -16.04
C GLY A 250 18.15 9.86 -16.42
N THR A 251 19.01 10.81 -16.79
CA THR A 251 20.36 10.49 -17.32
C THR A 251 21.42 10.31 -16.25
N ALA A 252 21.23 10.91 -15.07
CA ALA A 252 22.15 10.81 -13.94
C ALA A 252 21.65 9.73 -12.98
N THR A 253 22.20 8.53 -13.09
CA THR A 253 21.82 7.37 -12.28
C THR A 253 22.54 7.42 -10.92
N PRO A 254 21.80 7.40 -9.78
CA PRO A 254 22.40 7.37 -8.45
C PRO A 254 23.35 6.18 -8.23
N GLU A 255 24.35 6.32 -7.35
CA GLU A 255 25.26 5.22 -7.02
C GLU A 255 24.52 3.99 -6.46
N ALA A 256 23.46 4.19 -5.66
CA ALA A 256 22.60 3.12 -5.15
C ALA A 256 22.01 2.23 -6.27
N CYS A 257 21.77 2.79 -7.46
CA CYS A 257 21.27 2.06 -8.62
C CYS A 257 22.34 1.26 -9.38
N SER A 258 23.63 1.48 -9.06
CA SER A 258 24.76 0.82 -9.73
C SER A 258 25.30 -0.38 -8.96
N LYS A 259 24.95 -0.54 -7.68
CA LYS A 259 25.38 -1.69 -6.85
C LYS A 259 24.36 -2.82 -6.97
N PRO A 260 24.77 -4.06 -7.31
CA PRO A 260 23.88 -5.21 -7.17
C PRO A 260 23.54 -5.37 -5.68
N SER A 261 22.26 -5.51 -5.35
CA SER A 261 21.81 -5.78 -3.98
C SER A 261 22.58 -6.97 -3.41
N GLY A 262 23.40 -6.73 -2.39
CA GLY A 262 24.40 -7.67 -1.89
C GLY A 262 23.84 -8.80 -1.02
N TYR A 263 22.66 -9.36 -1.35
CA TYR A 263 22.05 -10.42 -0.56
C TYR A 263 22.08 -11.79 -1.25
N SER A 264 22.80 -12.69 -0.61
CA SER A 264 22.95 -14.10 -0.93
C SER A 264 21.60 -14.81 -0.95
N GLN A 265 21.39 -15.67 -1.96
CA GLN A 265 20.30 -16.64 -2.02
C GLN A 265 20.27 -17.51 -0.76
N ARG A 266 19.54 -17.08 0.27
CA ARG A 266 19.30 -17.90 1.46
C ARG A 266 17.90 -18.44 1.41
N SER A 267 17.79 -19.64 0.86
CA SER A 267 16.65 -20.53 0.98
C SER A 267 16.24 -20.70 2.45
N LYS A 268 15.23 -19.97 2.90
CA LYS A 268 14.54 -20.22 4.17
C LYS A 268 13.04 -20.32 3.90
N ALA A 269 12.41 -21.23 4.64
CA ALA A 269 11.03 -21.68 4.44
C ALA A 269 10.02 -20.52 4.36
N LYS A 270 9.07 -20.70 3.45
CA LYS A 270 8.10 -19.71 2.95
C LYS A 270 6.97 -19.51 3.95
N SER A 271 6.95 -18.38 4.64
CA SER A 271 5.78 -17.89 5.38
C SER A 271 5.04 -16.86 4.55
N ILE A 272 3.72 -16.75 4.76
CA ILE A 272 2.90 -15.61 4.34
C ILE A 272 3.65 -14.33 4.72
N PRO A 273 3.81 -13.34 3.81
CA PRO A 273 4.53 -12.13 4.14
C PRO A 273 3.88 -11.48 5.35
N PRO A 274 4.69 -10.97 6.29
CA PRO A 274 4.19 -10.32 7.47
C PRO A 274 3.60 -8.96 7.01
N VAL A 275 2.28 -8.93 6.75
CA VAL A 275 1.49 -7.77 6.29
C VAL A 275 0.15 -7.68 7.02
N CYS A 276 -0.47 -6.50 7.08
CA CYS A 276 -1.80 -6.31 7.64
C CYS A 276 -2.83 -6.45 6.52
N TYR A 277 -3.50 -7.61 6.49
CA TYR A 277 -4.47 -7.91 5.45
C TYR A 277 -5.73 -7.10 5.60
N ARG A 278 -6.20 -6.58 4.46
CA ARG A 278 -7.48 -5.90 4.40
C ARG A 278 -8.59 -6.86 4.81
N ASP A 279 -9.41 -6.44 5.77
CA ASP A 279 -10.53 -7.25 6.25
C ASP A 279 -11.57 -7.51 5.15
N THR A 280 -11.48 -8.70 4.55
CA THR A 280 -12.44 -9.26 3.59
C THR A 280 -13.29 -10.34 4.26
N ILE A 281 -14.39 -10.75 3.64
CA ILE A 281 -15.19 -11.90 4.12
C ILE A 281 -14.29 -13.14 4.29
N ILE A 282 -13.30 -13.28 3.41
CA ILE A 282 -12.32 -14.37 3.41
C ILE A 282 -11.36 -14.28 4.60
N SER A 283 -10.84 -13.09 4.94
CA SER A 283 -9.97 -12.93 6.12
C SER A 283 -10.71 -13.26 7.42
N LYS A 284 -11.97 -12.81 7.55
CA LYS A 284 -12.82 -13.14 8.69
C LYS A 284 -13.14 -14.63 8.79
N LEU A 285 -13.30 -15.31 7.65
CA LEU A 285 -13.49 -16.74 7.60
C LEU A 285 -12.21 -17.49 8.02
N LEU A 286 -11.05 -17.05 7.53
CA LEU A 286 -9.74 -17.61 7.88
C LEU A 286 -9.43 -17.44 9.37
N GLU A 287 -9.71 -16.29 9.98
CA GLU A 287 -9.51 -16.08 11.42
C GLU A 287 -10.47 -16.95 12.26
N LYS A 288 -11.72 -17.09 11.83
CA LYS A 288 -12.65 -18.06 12.48
C LYS A 288 -12.15 -19.50 12.37
N ILE A 289 -11.60 -19.89 11.23
CA ILE A 289 -11.02 -21.22 11.03
C ILE A 289 -9.78 -21.41 11.92
N LYS A 290 -8.86 -20.43 11.96
CA LYS A 290 -7.66 -20.47 12.83
C LYS A 290 -8.04 -20.58 14.30
N SER A 291 -8.99 -19.76 14.75
CA SER A 291 -9.50 -19.80 16.13
C SER A 291 -10.12 -21.16 16.45
N ALA A 292 -10.95 -21.70 15.57
CA ALA A 292 -11.50 -23.04 15.73
C ALA A 292 -10.39 -24.10 15.81
N ILE A 293 -9.40 -24.09 14.91
CA ILE A 293 -8.28 -25.04 14.93
C ILE A 293 -7.49 -24.93 16.23
N SER A 294 -7.19 -23.71 16.71
CA SER A 294 -6.48 -23.50 17.98
C SER A 294 -7.25 -24.04 19.18
N PHE A 295 -8.59 -23.95 19.16
CA PHE A 295 -9.47 -24.52 20.18
C PHE A 295 -9.50 -26.06 20.14
N TRP A 296 -9.38 -26.66 18.95
CA TRP A 296 -9.26 -28.12 18.78
C TRP A 296 -7.87 -28.67 19.11
N MET A 297 -6.85 -27.81 19.21
CA MET A 297 -5.47 -28.18 19.53
C MET A 297 -5.13 -28.00 21.02
N GLN A 298 -6.06 -27.51 21.85
CA GLN A 298 -5.98 -27.48 23.32
C GLN A 298 -6.83 -28.59 23.92
#